data_AF-A0A2T1KDL5-F1
#
_entry.id   AF-A0A2T1KDL5-F1
#
_cell.length_a   1.000
_cell.length_b   1.000
_cell.length_c   1.000
_cell.angle_alpha   90.00
_cell.angle_beta   90.00
_cell.angle_gamma   90.00
#
_symmetry.space_group_name_H-M   'P 1'
#
loop_
_entity.id
_entity.type
_entity.pdbx_description
1 polymer ?
#
loop_
_entity_poly.entity_id
_entity_poly.type
_entity_poly.pdbx_seq_one_letter_code
_entity_poly.pdbx_strand_id
1 'polypeptide(L)' 'MRAVVFSIVFAAVGLILCYGVFYIIGTIGGPFHQGEDDASRNIRIFLLASAGSIIAGGLTGFMLGRSRR' A
#
# COMPACT_ATOMS: atom_id res chain seq x y z
N MET A 1 -3.61 0.96 -23.65
CA MET A 1 -3.40 2.13 -22.77
C MET A 1 -4.35 2.15 -21.58
N ARG A 2 -5.68 2.03 -21.74
CA ARG A 2 -6.64 2.03 -20.60
C ARG A 2 -6.30 1.07 -19.45
N ALA A 3 -5.94 -0.18 -19.73
CA ALA A 3 -5.55 -1.14 -18.69
C ALA A 3 -4.31 -0.71 -17.90
N VAL A 4 -3.32 -0.11 -18.58
CA VAL A 4 -2.10 0.40 -17.94
C VAL A 4 -2.43 1.59 -17.04
N VAL A 5 -3.30 2.49 -17.49
CA VAL A 5 -3.77 3.63 -16.68
C VAL A 5 -4.50 3.14 -15.43
N PHE A 6 -5.41 2.19 -15.56
CA PHE A 6 -6.10 1.63 -14.40
C PHE A 6 -5.15 0.90 -13.44
N SER A 7 -4.16 0.15 -13.92
CA SER A 7 -3.14 -0.46 -13.05
C SER A 7 -2.37 0.57 -12.23
N ILE A 8 -1.94 1.68 -12.85
CA ILE A 8 -1.21 2.74 -12.14
C ILE A 8 -2.10 3.42 -11.10
N VAL A 9 -3.34 3.75 -11.47
CA VAL A 9 -4.29 4.40 -10.54
C VAL A 9 -4.59 3.50 -9.35
N PHE A 10 -4.92 2.23 -9.57
CA PHE A 10 -5.24 1.33 -8.46
C PHE A 10 -4.00 0.97 -7.62
N ALA A 11 -2.81 0.93 -8.21
CA ALA A 11 -1.56 0.81 -7.43
C ALA A 11 -1.35 2.00 -6.49
N ALA A 12 -1.57 3.24 -6.99
CA ALA A 12 -1.49 4.44 -6.17
C ALA A 12 -2.54 4.46 -5.06
N VAL A 13 -3.80 4.07 -5.36
CA VAL A 13 -4.86 3.92 -4.36
C VAL A 13 -4.48 2.88 -3.30
N GLY A 14 -3.93 1.74 -3.72
CA GLY A 14 -3.45 0.70 -2.80
C GLY A 14 -2.38 1.20 -1.83
N LEU A 15 -1.42 1.99 -2.33
CA LEU A 15 -0.38 2.61 -1.51
C LEU A 15 -0.97 3.64 -0.51
N ILE A 16 -1.87 4.50 -0.97
CA ILE A 16 -2.53 5.51 -0.11
C ILE A 16 -3.32 4.84 1.02
N LEU A 17 -4.05 3.77 0.71
CA LEU A 17 -4.79 3.01 1.71
C LEU A 17 -3.85 2.33 2.70
N CYS A 18 -2.74 1.74 2.24
CA CYS A 18 -1.73 1.15 3.10
C CYS A 18 -1.15 2.19 4.07
N TYR A 19 -0.76 3.36 3.56
CA TYR A 19 -0.28 4.46 4.38
C TYR A 19 -1.32 4.91 5.41
N GLY A 20 -2.57 5.09 5.00
CA GLY A 20 -3.67 5.48 5.90
C GLY A 20 -3.89 4.48 7.04
N VAL A 21 -3.81 3.18 6.76
CA VAL A 21 -3.91 2.13 7.79
C VAL A 21 -2.76 2.23 8.79
N PHE A 22 -1.52 2.34 8.32
CA PHE A 22 -0.35 2.46 9.22
C PHE A 22 -0.39 3.75 10.05
N TYR A 23 -0.86 4.87 9.46
CA TYR A 23 -1.07 6.11 10.19
C TYR A 23 -2.09 5.95 11.32
N ILE A 24 -3.25 5.33 11.05
CA ILE A 24 -4.28 5.08 12.06
C ILE A 24 -3.75 4.17 13.16
N ILE A 25 -3.07 3.07 12.80
CA ILE A 25 -2.48 2.14 13.78
C ILE A 25 -1.46 2.87 14.65
N GLY A 26 -0.59 3.69 14.06
CA GLY A 26 0.40 4.47 14.82
C GLY A 26 -0.23 5.57 15.69
N THR A 27 -1.40 6.08 15.31
CA THR A 27 -2.12 7.09 16.10
C THR A 27 -2.85 6.46 17.29
N ILE A 28 -3.45 5.27 17.11
CA ILE A 28 -4.21 4.57 18.16
C ILE A 28 -3.30 3.77 19.09
N GLY A 29 -2.28 3.10 18.56
CA GLY A 29 -1.37 2.21 19.30
C GLY A 29 -0.23 2.94 20.03
N GLY A 30 -0.16 4.26 19.93
CA GLY A 30 0.99 5.04 20.35
C GLY A 30 2.12 5.02 19.31
N PRO A 31 3.11 5.93 19.42
CA PRO A 31 4.18 6.03 18.44
C PRO A 31 4.89 4.68 18.32
N PHE A 32 5.01 4.18 17.10
CA PHE A 32 5.75 2.96 16.71
C PHE A 32 7.26 2.98 17.06
N HIS A 33 7.68 3.85 17.98
CA HIS A 33 9.05 4.26 18.21
C HIS A 33 9.27 4.39 19.72
N GLN A 34 9.76 3.31 20.35
CA GLN A 34 10.43 3.42 21.66
C GLN A 34 11.87 2.86 21.64
N GLY A 35 12.35 2.34 20.50
CA GLY A 35 13.76 1.99 20.28
C GLY A 35 14.12 1.96 18.78
N GLU A 36 15.40 2.16 18.45
CA GLU A 36 15.91 2.11 17.05
C GLU A 36 15.60 0.77 16.35
N ASP A 37 15.72 -0.34 17.08
CA ASP A 37 15.43 -1.68 16.57
C ASP A 37 13.95 -1.86 16.19
N ASP A 38 13.04 -1.31 17.00
CA ASP A 38 11.61 -1.35 16.73
C ASP A 38 11.24 -0.48 15.52
N ALA A 39 11.86 0.69 15.37
CA ALA A 39 11.66 1.57 14.22
C ALA A 39 12.07 0.88 12.90
N SER A 40 13.24 0.23 12.89
CA SER A 40 13.74 -0.51 11.72
C SER A 40 12.81 -1.67 11.35
N ARG A 41 12.32 -2.43 12.34
CA ARG A 41 11.36 -3.51 12.11
C ARG A 41 10.04 -2.99 11.53
N ASN A 42 9.50 -1.90 12.09
CA ASN A 42 8.23 -1.32 11.66
C ASN A 42 8.32 -0.73 10.23
N ILE A 43 9.44 -0.09 9.88
CA ILE A 43 9.69 0.38 8.51
C ILE A 43 9.75 -0.79 7.53
N ARG A 44 10.43 -1.89 7.89
CA ARG A 44 10.47 -3.10 7.03
C ARG A 44 9.08 -3.68 6.80
N ILE A 45 8.27 -3.77 7.86
CA ILE A 45 6.89 -4.24 7.77
C ILE A 45 6.06 -3.30 6.88
N PHE A 46 6.19 -1.99 7.06
CA PHE A 46 5.52 -1.00 6.21
C PHE A 46 5.90 -1.15 4.73
N LEU A 47 7.20 -1.30 4.43
CA LEU A 47 7.67 -1.46 3.05
C LEU A 47 7.13 -2.74 2.40
N LEU A 48 7.13 -3.87 3.13
CA LEU A 48 6.58 -5.13 2.65
C LEU A 48 5.06 -5.03 2.41
N ALA A 49 4.32 -4.42 3.35
CA ALA A 49 2.89 -4.20 3.20
C ALA A 49 2.59 -3.27 2.00
N SER A 50 3.35 -2.19 1.85
CA SER A 50 3.23 -1.23 0.75
C SER A 50 3.46 -1.90 -0.60
N ALA A 51 4.51 -2.73 -0.72
CA ALA A 51 4.80 -3.48 -1.92
C ALA A 51 3.64 -4.44 -2.28
N GLY A 52 3.11 -5.15 -1.27
CA GLY A 52 1.93 -6.02 -1.45
C GLY A 52 0.71 -5.25 -1.92
N SER A 53 0.40 -4.10 -1.31
CA SER A 53 -0.73 -3.25 -1.69
C SER A 53 -0.59 -2.65 -3.08
N ILE A 54 0.61 -2.26 -3.49
CA ILE A 54 0.91 -1.78 -4.86
C ILE A 54 0.65 -2.89 -5.88
N ILE A 55 1.16 -4.10 -5.63
CA ILE A 55 0.99 -5.24 -6.53
C ILE A 55 -0.50 -5.62 -6.63
N ALA A 56 -1.17 -5.75 -5.48
CA ALA A 56 -2.59 -6.08 -5.43
C ALA A 56 -3.43 -5.03 -6.18
N GLY A 57 -3.21 -3.73 -5.90
CA GLY A 57 -3.87 -2.64 -6.60
C GLY A 57 -3.60 -2.66 -8.11
N GLY A 58 -2.34 -2.84 -8.51
CA GLY A 58 -1.95 -2.94 -9.92
C GLY A 58 -2.64 -4.09 -10.66
N LEU A 59 -2.74 -5.26 -10.04
CA LEU A 59 -3.44 -6.43 -10.56
C LEU A 59 -4.94 -6.19 -10.67
N THR A 60 -5.58 -5.63 -9.63
CA THR A 60 -6.99 -5.26 -9.67
C THR A 60 -7.28 -4.28 -10.81
N GLY A 61 -6.46 -3.23 -10.95
CA GLY A 61 -6.58 -2.26 -12.04
C GLY A 61 -6.38 -2.88 -13.42
N PHE A 62 -5.47 -3.85 -13.54
CA PHE A 62 -5.25 -4.59 -14.79
C PHE A 62 -6.48 -5.43 -15.17
N MET A 63 -7.02 -6.20 -14.21
CA MET A 63 -8.20 -7.04 -14.42
C MET A 63 -9.42 -6.20 -14.83
N LEU A 64 -9.66 -5.09 -14.12
CA LEU A 64 -10.77 -4.18 -14.41
C LEU A 64 -10.62 -3.51 -15.78
N GLY A 65 -9.40 -3.10 -16.12
CA GLY A 65 -9.08 -2.49 -17.41
C GLY A 65 -9.14 -3.46 -18.59
N ARG A 66 -8.99 -4.76 -18.34
CA ARG A 66 -9.12 -5.83 -19.34
C ARG A 66 -10.58 -6.26 -19.54
N SER A 67 -11.41 -6.25 -18.49
CA SER A 67 -12.83 -6.64 -18.56
C SER A 67 -13.73 -5.65 -19.31
N ARG A 68 -13.27 -4.42 -19.56
CA ARG A 68 -14.01 -3.39 -20.35
C ARG A 68 -13.54 -3.30 -21.81
N ARG A 69 -12.92 -4.36 -22.34
CA ARG A 69 -12.67 -4.56 -23.78
C ARG A 69 -13.66 -5.54 -24.34
#